data_AF-A0A246EA13-F1
#
_entry.id   AF-A0A246EA13-F1
#
_cell.length_a   1.000
_cell.length_b   1.000
_cell.length_c   1.000
_cell.angle_alpha   90.00
_cell.angle_beta   90.00
_cell.angle_gamma   90.00
#
_symmetry.space_group_name_H-M   'P 1'
#
loop_
_entity.id
_entity.type
_entity.pdbx_description
1 polymer ?
#
loop_
_entity_poly.entity_id
_entity_poly.type
_entity_poly.pdbx_seq_one_letter_code
_entity_poly.pdbx_strand_id
1 'polypeptide(L)'
;MDPRSLRSREALRRAALDLAAVRPLTDLSVSEICRAAGVTRDTFYRHADAPVSLVADALRVELADVLADVGELDSLTIAEDRLLAHVRARADVYRGALHPSLAAPIRDVLERVIARGLEEWLERHPEIEPPAIADQSTREIAVAYAAGGTVAAIEVWLRSGADDVAWATRAILAASPEWWLR
;
A
#
# COMPACT_ATOMS: atom_id res chain seq x y z
N MET A 1 25.41 -2.20 -2.55
CA MET A 1 24.62 -2.89 -3.59
C MET A 1 25.18 -2.47 -4.95
N ASP A 2 25.39 -3.40 -5.90
CA ASP A 2 25.96 -3.08 -7.23
C ASP A 2 24.98 -2.20 -8.06
N PRO A 3 25.42 -1.08 -8.68
CA PRO A 3 24.62 -0.27 -9.58
C PRO A 3 23.93 -1.04 -10.72
N ARG A 4 24.47 -2.19 -11.15
CA ARG A 4 23.78 -3.07 -12.13
C ARG A 4 22.58 -3.77 -11.51
N SER A 5 22.74 -4.30 -10.30
CA SER A 5 21.67 -4.98 -9.55
C SER A 5 20.49 -4.03 -9.27
N LEU A 6 20.78 -2.77 -8.89
CA LEU A 6 19.75 -1.74 -8.70
C LEU A 6 18.96 -1.44 -9.98
N ARG A 7 19.67 -1.27 -11.11
CA ARG A 7 19.03 -1.02 -12.41
C ARG A 7 18.14 -2.17 -12.85
N SER A 8 18.58 -3.41 -12.67
CA SER A 8 17.78 -4.59 -12.99
C SER A 8 16.52 -4.70 -12.12
N ARG A 9 16.65 -4.46 -10.81
CA ARG A 9 15.50 -4.46 -9.89
C ARG A 9 14.47 -3.41 -10.29
N GLU A 10 14.92 -2.22 -10.62
CA GLU A 10 14.05 -1.11 -11.01
C GLU A 10 13.36 -1.35 -12.37
N ALA A 11 14.08 -1.90 -13.36
CA ALA A 11 13.49 -2.31 -14.62
C ALA A 11 12.43 -3.41 -14.46
N LEU A 12 12.68 -4.39 -13.58
CA LEU A 12 11.75 -5.47 -13.27
C LEU A 12 10.46 -4.97 -12.59
N ARG A 13 10.59 -4.09 -11.59
CA ARG A 13 9.44 -3.48 -10.90
C ARG A 13 8.54 -2.72 -11.88
N ARG A 14 9.14 -1.83 -12.68
CA ARG A 14 8.40 -1.04 -13.68
C ARG A 14 7.67 -1.95 -14.66
N ALA A 15 8.38 -2.92 -15.24
CA ALA A 15 7.78 -3.86 -16.18
C ALA A 15 6.62 -4.67 -15.56
N ALA A 16 6.76 -5.12 -14.31
CA ALA A 16 5.70 -5.84 -13.61
C ALA A 16 4.49 -4.94 -13.34
N LEU A 17 4.71 -3.71 -12.88
CA LEU A 17 3.64 -2.76 -12.58
C LEU A 17 2.88 -2.32 -13.85
N ASP A 18 3.60 -2.02 -14.93
CA ASP A 18 3.01 -1.63 -16.21
C ASP A 18 2.15 -2.77 -16.81
N LEU A 19 2.62 -4.01 -16.69
CA LEU A 19 1.84 -5.19 -17.11
C LEU A 19 0.60 -5.39 -16.22
N ALA A 20 0.73 -5.23 -14.90
CA ALA A 20 -0.39 -5.37 -13.97
C ALA A 20 -1.47 -4.29 -14.15
N ALA A 21 -1.14 -3.15 -14.75
CA ALA A 21 -2.09 -2.08 -15.04
C ALA A 21 -3.06 -2.43 -16.20
N VAL A 22 -2.74 -3.41 -17.04
CA VAL A 22 -3.53 -3.72 -18.24
C VAL A 22 -4.15 -5.13 -18.25
N ARG A 23 -3.78 -6.00 -17.30
CA ARG A 23 -4.32 -7.36 -17.18
C ARG A 23 -4.21 -7.88 -15.74
N PRO A 24 -5.07 -8.86 -15.35
CA PRO A 24 -5.08 -9.41 -14.00
C PRO A 24 -3.72 -9.97 -13.57
N LEU A 25 -3.40 -9.84 -12.28
CA LEU A 25 -2.12 -10.27 -11.70
C LEU A 25 -1.86 -11.77 -11.87
N THR A 26 -2.91 -12.58 -11.90
CA THR A 26 -2.85 -14.04 -12.11
C THR A 26 -2.34 -14.42 -13.49
N ASP A 27 -2.43 -13.51 -14.46
CA ASP A 27 -2.07 -13.79 -15.85
C ASP A 27 -0.61 -13.41 -16.15
N LEU A 28 0.08 -12.72 -15.24
CA LEU A 28 1.44 -12.27 -15.47
C LEU A 28 2.42 -13.44 -15.41
N SER A 29 3.24 -13.60 -16.45
CA SER A 29 4.33 -14.58 -16.44
C SER A 29 5.70 -13.93 -16.22
N VAL A 30 6.60 -14.70 -15.58
CA VAL A 30 8.02 -14.32 -15.41
C VAL A 30 8.67 -13.98 -16.76
N SER A 31 8.34 -14.73 -17.82
CA SER A 31 8.90 -14.53 -19.16
C SER A 31 8.50 -13.19 -19.78
N GLU A 32 7.24 -12.80 -19.62
CA GLU A 32 6.75 -11.53 -20.14
C GLU A 32 7.41 -10.36 -19.42
N ILE A 33 7.51 -10.44 -18.09
CA ILE A 33 8.19 -9.42 -17.28
C ILE A 33 9.67 -9.32 -17.67
N CYS A 34 10.37 -10.45 -17.79
CA CYS A 34 11.77 -10.50 -18.21
C CYS A 34 11.97 -9.84 -19.59
N ARG A 35 11.09 -10.16 -20.54
CA ARG A 35 11.12 -9.59 -21.89
C ARG A 35 10.88 -8.08 -21.87
N ALA A 36 9.89 -7.62 -21.12
CA ALA A 36 9.58 -6.19 -20.99
C ALA A 36 10.70 -5.41 -20.26
N ALA A 37 11.33 -6.01 -19.25
CA ALA A 37 12.43 -5.41 -18.50
C ALA A 37 13.80 -5.51 -19.20
N GLY A 38 13.91 -6.31 -20.28
CA GLY A 38 15.18 -6.55 -20.98
C GLY A 38 16.19 -7.37 -20.16
N VAL A 39 15.73 -8.29 -19.32
CA VAL A 39 16.58 -9.11 -18.43
C VAL A 39 16.32 -10.61 -18.60
N THR A 40 17.22 -11.45 -18.06
CA THR A 40 17.07 -12.91 -18.05
C THR A 40 16.18 -13.40 -16.90
N ARG A 41 15.63 -14.62 -17.02
CA ARG A 41 14.93 -15.28 -15.90
C ARG A 41 15.82 -15.48 -14.67
N ASP A 42 17.09 -15.80 -14.87
CA ASP A 42 18.08 -15.87 -13.78
C ASP A 42 18.18 -14.53 -13.02
N THR A 43 18.16 -13.41 -13.77
CA THR A 43 18.14 -12.08 -13.14
C THR A 43 16.84 -11.83 -12.40
N PHE A 44 15.69 -12.25 -12.93
CA PHE A 44 14.41 -12.17 -12.22
C PHE A 44 14.46 -12.88 -10.86
N TYR A 45 14.89 -14.15 -10.84
CA TYR A 45 14.87 -14.97 -9.62
C TYR A 45 15.91 -14.52 -8.57
N ARG A 46 16.88 -13.68 -8.94
CA ARG A 46 17.75 -12.99 -7.97
C ARG A 46 17.06 -11.84 -7.24
N HIS A 47 15.92 -11.36 -7.74
CA HIS A 47 15.22 -10.19 -7.23
C HIS A 47 13.82 -10.49 -6.68
N ALA A 48 13.15 -11.52 -7.18
CA ALA A 48 11.80 -11.88 -6.75
C ALA A 48 11.48 -13.35 -7.03
N ASP A 49 10.66 -13.94 -6.16
CA ASP A 49 10.20 -15.32 -6.31
C ASP A 49 8.97 -15.43 -7.23
N ALA A 50 8.19 -14.35 -7.35
CA ALA A 50 6.95 -14.33 -8.13
C ALA A 50 6.66 -12.93 -8.72
N PRO A 51 5.89 -12.84 -9.81
CA PRO A 51 5.42 -11.56 -10.39
C PRO A 51 4.76 -10.63 -9.37
N VAL A 52 3.89 -11.16 -8.52
CA VAL A 52 3.18 -10.39 -7.48
C VAL A 52 4.15 -9.72 -6.51
N SER A 53 5.29 -10.33 -6.22
CA SER A 53 6.30 -9.75 -5.33
C SER A 53 6.95 -8.49 -5.93
N LEU A 54 7.14 -8.44 -7.24
CA LEU A 54 7.64 -7.23 -7.92
C LEU A 54 6.59 -6.13 -7.94
N VAL A 55 5.32 -6.47 -8.18
CA VAL A 55 4.22 -5.48 -8.15
C VAL A 55 4.06 -4.91 -6.74
N ALA A 56 4.05 -5.77 -5.72
CA ALA A 56 4.01 -5.33 -4.32
C ALA A 56 5.20 -4.43 -3.96
N ASP A 57 6.42 -4.79 -4.38
CA ASP A 57 7.61 -3.98 -4.12
C ASP A 57 7.61 -2.66 -4.90
N ALA A 58 6.99 -2.61 -6.08
CA ALA A 58 6.78 -1.37 -6.83
C ALA A 58 5.77 -0.44 -6.12
N LEU A 59 4.61 -0.98 -5.73
CA LEU A 59 3.59 -0.24 -4.96
C LEU A 59 4.15 0.25 -3.63
N ARG A 60 4.99 -0.55 -2.95
CA ARG A 60 5.66 -0.15 -1.71
C ARG A 60 6.53 1.09 -1.89
N VAL A 61 7.23 1.21 -3.01
CA VAL A 61 8.07 2.38 -3.30
C VAL A 61 7.18 3.60 -3.54
N GLU A 62 6.14 3.48 -4.36
CA GLU A 62 5.21 4.60 -4.62
C GLU A 62 4.49 5.05 -3.34
N LEU A 63 4.02 4.11 -2.52
CA LEU A 63 3.36 4.40 -1.26
C LEU A 63 4.28 5.05 -0.22
N ALA A 64 5.56 4.69 -0.20
CA ALA A 64 6.53 5.34 0.67
C ALA A 64 6.68 6.82 0.34
N ASP A 65 6.64 7.19 -0.95
CA ASP A 65 6.66 8.59 -1.37
C ASP A 65 5.34 9.31 -1.06
N VAL A 66 4.19 8.62 -1.24
CA VAL A 66 2.84 9.16 -0.94
C VAL A 66 2.69 9.51 0.54
N LEU A 67 3.33 8.73 1.42
CA LEU A 67 3.20 8.83 2.87
C LEU A 67 4.49 9.27 3.58
N ALA A 68 5.46 9.84 2.86
CA ALA A 68 6.79 10.17 3.40
C ALA A 68 6.77 11.22 4.54
N ASP A 69 5.78 12.10 4.55
CA ASP A 69 5.63 13.26 5.43
C ASP A 69 4.41 13.14 6.34
N VAL A 70 3.85 11.93 6.53
CA VAL A 70 2.55 11.76 7.23
C VAL A 70 2.50 12.42 8.60
N GLY A 71 3.54 12.28 9.41
CA GLY A 71 3.55 12.93 10.73
C GLY A 71 3.76 14.44 10.70
N GLU A 72 4.07 15.05 9.55
CA GLU A 72 4.17 16.51 9.39
C GLU A 72 2.88 17.12 8.82
N LEU A 73 1.87 16.29 8.55
CA LEU A 73 0.58 16.75 8.04
C LEU A 73 -0.27 17.38 9.15
N ASP A 74 -1.17 18.29 8.75
CA ASP A 74 -2.10 18.91 9.68
C ASP A 74 -3.18 17.94 10.20
N SER A 75 -3.43 16.82 9.50
CA SER A 75 -4.40 15.80 9.92
C SER A 75 -4.21 14.47 9.19
N LEU A 76 -4.66 13.37 9.82
CA LEU A 76 -4.78 12.06 9.16
C LEU A 76 -5.75 12.05 7.97
N THR A 77 -6.68 13.01 7.88
CA THR A 77 -7.56 13.14 6.71
C THR A 77 -6.75 13.38 5.43
N ILE A 78 -5.70 14.19 5.51
CA ILE A 78 -4.81 14.46 4.37
C ILE A 78 -4.04 13.19 3.97
N ALA A 79 -3.56 12.42 4.95
CA ALA A 79 -2.88 11.15 4.70
C ALA A 79 -3.82 10.13 4.01
N GLU A 80 -5.05 10.01 4.52
CA GLU A 80 -6.09 9.12 3.97
C GLU A 80 -6.46 9.52 2.53
N ASP A 81 -6.66 10.81 2.25
CA ASP A 81 -6.93 11.33 0.90
C ASP A 81 -5.78 11.00 -0.07
N ARG A 82 -4.52 11.18 0.35
CA ARG A 82 -3.35 10.85 -0.48
C ARG A 82 -3.26 9.35 -0.77
N LEU A 83 -3.47 8.52 0.24
CA LEU A 83 -3.50 7.06 0.11
C LEU A 83 -4.60 6.62 -0.88
N LEU A 84 -5.83 7.09 -0.70
CA LEU A 84 -6.95 6.70 -1.55
C LEU A 84 -6.82 7.27 -2.97
N ALA A 85 -6.24 8.46 -3.15
CA ALA A 85 -5.90 8.99 -4.46
C ALA A 85 -4.87 8.11 -5.18
N HIS A 86 -3.85 7.60 -4.47
CA HIS A 86 -2.91 6.62 -5.02
C HIS A 86 -3.61 5.32 -5.42
N VAL A 87 -4.45 4.76 -4.53
CA VAL A 87 -5.23 3.56 -4.81
C VAL A 87 -6.10 3.73 -6.05
N ARG A 88 -6.75 4.89 -6.20
CA ARG A 88 -7.51 5.24 -7.40
C ARG A 88 -6.63 5.31 -8.64
N ALA A 89 -5.49 5.99 -8.58
CA ALA A 89 -4.56 6.11 -9.70
C ALA A 89 -4.02 4.75 -10.17
N ARG A 90 -4.00 3.75 -9.29
CA ARG A 90 -3.57 2.37 -9.56
C ARG A 90 -4.72 1.37 -9.51
N ALA A 91 -5.97 1.82 -9.69
CA ALA A 91 -7.15 0.98 -9.42
C ALA A 91 -7.18 -0.31 -10.23
N ASP A 92 -6.69 -0.31 -11.47
CA ASP A 92 -6.63 -1.52 -12.30
C ASP A 92 -5.67 -2.57 -11.73
N VAL A 93 -4.53 -2.15 -11.16
CA VAL A 93 -3.57 -3.03 -10.48
C VAL A 93 -4.21 -3.63 -9.24
N TYR A 94 -4.83 -2.79 -8.40
CA TYR A 94 -5.46 -3.24 -7.16
C TYR A 94 -6.67 -4.15 -7.42
N ARG A 95 -7.54 -3.80 -8.37
CA ARG A 95 -8.68 -4.66 -8.77
C ARG A 95 -8.21 -5.96 -9.42
N GLY A 96 -7.17 -5.91 -10.24
CA GLY A 96 -6.55 -7.09 -10.83
C GLY A 96 -5.89 -8.03 -9.80
N ALA A 97 -5.63 -7.54 -8.58
CA ALA A 97 -5.10 -8.30 -7.45
C ALA A 97 -6.18 -8.83 -6.48
N LEU A 98 -7.45 -8.46 -6.68
CA LEU A 98 -8.51 -8.59 -5.67
C LEU A 98 -9.37 -9.84 -5.90
N HIS A 99 -9.08 -10.97 -5.23
CA HIS A 99 -9.97 -12.15 -5.27
C HIS A 99 -9.70 -13.18 -4.13
N PRO A 100 -10.58 -13.34 -3.10
CA PRO A 100 -11.64 -12.42 -2.67
C PRO A 100 -11.10 -11.19 -1.93
N SER A 101 -9.84 -11.23 -1.49
CA SER A 101 -9.08 -10.14 -0.90
C SER A 101 -7.90 -9.79 -1.80
N LEU A 102 -7.19 -8.70 -1.51
CA LEU A 102 -5.94 -8.40 -2.22
C LEU A 102 -4.96 -9.57 -2.05
N ALA A 103 -4.19 -9.83 -3.12
CA ALA A 103 -3.10 -10.78 -3.07
C ALA A 103 -2.17 -10.47 -1.90
N ALA A 104 -1.81 -11.49 -1.12
CA ALA A 104 -1.15 -11.33 0.18
C ALA A 104 0.06 -10.37 0.16
N PRO A 105 1.00 -10.43 -0.81
CA PRO A 105 2.14 -9.50 -0.82
C PRO A 105 1.73 -8.03 -0.96
N ILE A 106 0.66 -7.72 -1.68
CA ILE A 106 0.15 -6.35 -1.87
C ILE A 106 -0.60 -5.90 -0.62
N ARG A 107 -1.43 -6.78 -0.05
CA ARG A 107 -2.15 -6.53 1.20
C ARG A 107 -1.18 -6.20 2.34
N ASP A 108 -0.16 -7.04 2.48
CA ASP A 108 0.93 -6.87 3.44
C ASP A 108 1.70 -5.56 3.27
N VAL A 109 1.89 -5.09 2.03
CA VAL A 109 2.55 -3.81 1.76
C VAL A 109 1.69 -2.66 2.25
N LEU A 110 0.39 -2.66 1.94
CA LEU A 110 -0.52 -1.62 2.42
C LEU A 110 -0.57 -1.60 3.95
N GLU A 111 -0.75 -2.75 4.59
CA GLU A 111 -0.83 -2.84 6.06
C GLU A 111 0.43 -2.28 6.71
N ARG A 112 1.63 -2.67 6.23
CA ARG A 112 2.90 -2.18 6.80
C ARG A 112 3.12 -0.69 6.59
N VAL A 113 2.83 -0.17 5.41
CA VAL A 113 3.02 1.26 5.12
C VAL A 113 2.04 2.10 5.95
N ILE A 114 0.78 1.69 6.04
CA ILE A 114 -0.23 2.40 6.84
C ILE A 114 0.13 2.32 8.33
N ALA A 115 0.48 1.15 8.84
CA ALA A 115 0.90 0.97 10.23
C ALA A 115 2.09 1.88 10.57
N ARG A 116 3.11 1.92 9.69
CA ARG A 116 4.26 2.79 9.87
C ARG A 116 3.87 4.27 9.90
N GLY A 117 3.00 4.71 9.01
CA GLY A 117 2.51 6.10 9.00
C GLY A 117 1.74 6.45 10.28
N LEU A 118 0.92 5.53 10.79
CA LEU A 118 0.20 5.71 12.05
C LEU A 118 1.14 5.74 13.27
N GLU A 119 2.18 4.91 13.30
CA GLU A 119 3.22 4.98 14.32
C GLU A 119 3.92 6.33 14.31
N GLU A 120 4.35 6.81 13.14
CA GLU A 120 4.99 8.12 12.98
C GLU A 120 4.07 9.28 13.35
N TRP A 121 2.76 9.14 13.10
CA TRP A 121 1.75 10.09 13.54
C TRP A 121 1.68 10.15 15.07
N LEU A 122 1.57 9.00 15.76
CA LEU A 122 1.54 8.95 17.22
C LEU A 122 2.84 9.40 17.89
N GLU A 123 3.99 9.16 17.24
CA GLU A 123 5.28 9.66 17.71
C GLU A 123 5.34 11.19 17.73
N ARG A 124 4.68 11.87 16.78
CA ARG A 124 4.64 13.32 16.68
C ARG A 124 3.45 13.97 17.40
N HIS A 125 2.37 13.22 17.59
CA HIS A 125 1.13 13.66 18.23
C HIS A 125 0.77 12.82 19.46
N PRO A 126 1.65 12.70 20.48
CA PRO A 126 1.36 11.89 21.66
C PRO A 126 0.15 12.40 22.46
N GLU A 127 -0.26 13.66 22.28
CA GLU A 127 -1.41 14.26 22.95
C GLU A 127 -2.77 13.68 22.54
N ILE A 128 -2.86 13.03 21.38
CA ILE A 128 -4.12 12.45 20.89
C ILE A 128 -4.41 11.08 21.52
N GLU A 129 -3.37 10.43 22.06
CA GLU A 129 -3.48 9.10 22.65
C GLU A 129 -4.42 9.15 23.87
N PRO A 130 -5.52 8.39 23.86
CA PRO A 130 -6.42 8.34 25.00
C PRO A 130 -5.76 7.55 26.14
N PRO A 131 -6.17 7.77 27.40
CA PRO A 131 -5.60 7.07 28.56
C PRO A 131 -5.64 5.53 28.49
N ALA A 132 -6.50 4.95 27.64
CA ALA A 132 -6.58 3.52 27.41
C ALA A 132 -5.42 2.97 26.54
N ILE A 133 -4.74 3.83 25.77
CA ILE A 133 -3.52 3.52 25.05
C ILE A 133 -2.34 3.95 25.94
N ALA A 134 -2.11 3.15 26.98
CA ALA A 134 -1.20 3.51 28.06
C ALA A 134 0.23 3.00 27.87
N ASP A 135 0.44 2.07 26.93
CA ASP A 135 1.72 1.39 26.72
C ASP A 135 1.91 0.95 25.26
N GLN A 136 3.09 0.40 24.98
CA GLN A 136 3.46 -0.05 23.63
C GLN A 136 2.53 -1.15 23.08
N SER A 137 2.05 -2.06 23.92
CA SER A 137 1.19 -3.16 23.47
C SER A 137 -0.21 -2.68 23.10
N THR A 138 -0.78 -1.76 23.89
CA THR A 138 -2.06 -1.12 23.56
C THR A 138 -1.95 -0.24 22.32
N ARG A 139 -0.81 0.44 22.12
CA ARG A 139 -0.50 1.19 20.90
C ARG A 139 -0.41 0.28 19.68
N GLU A 140 0.33 -0.83 19.76
CA GLU A 140 0.44 -1.82 18.68
C GLU A 140 -0.93 -2.36 18.26
N ILE A 141 -1.82 -2.64 19.21
CA ILE A 141 -3.20 -3.08 18.92
C ILE A 141 -3.97 -1.97 18.19
N ALA A 142 -3.87 -0.71 18.65
CA ALA A 142 -4.56 0.41 18.02
C ALA A 142 -4.09 0.65 16.57
N VAL A 143 -2.78 0.61 16.34
CA VAL A 143 -2.17 0.74 15.00
C VAL A 143 -2.60 -0.43 14.11
N ALA A 144 -2.51 -1.67 14.58
CA ALA A 144 -2.90 -2.85 13.82
C ALA A 144 -4.40 -2.83 13.46
N TYR A 145 -5.26 -2.42 14.40
CA TYR A 145 -6.69 -2.26 14.17
C TYR A 145 -6.97 -1.22 13.07
N ALA A 146 -6.35 -0.05 13.16
CA ALA A 146 -6.53 1.02 12.18
C ALA A 146 -5.97 0.62 10.80
N ALA A 147 -4.74 0.11 10.72
CA ALA A 147 -4.12 -0.30 9.46
C ALA A 147 -4.90 -1.44 8.77
N GLY A 148 -5.26 -2.49 9.51
CA GLY A 148 -6.04 -3.60 8.98
C GLY A 148 -7.46 -3.17 8.57
N GLY A 149 -8.09 -2.28 9.35
CA GLY A 149 -9.38 -1.69 9.05
C GLY A 149 -9.38 -0.85 7.77
N THR A 150 -8.39 0.03 7.59
CA THR A 150 -8.21 0.84 6.38
C THR A 150 -8.01 -0.05 5.15
N VAL A 151 -7.16 -1.08 5.22
CA VAL A 151 -6.96 -2.02 4.10
C VAL A 151 -8.25 -2.76 3.75
N ALA A 152 -8.99 -3.25 4.74
CA ALA A 152 -10.28 -3.90 4.51
C ALA A 152 -11.31 -2.93 3.89
N ALA A 153 -11.31 -1.65 4.30
CA ALA A 153 -12.19 -0.65 3.73
C ALA A 153 -11.82 -0.29 2.28
N ILE A 154 -10.53 -0.21 1.95
CA ILE A 154 -10.03 -0.09 0.58
C ILE A 154 -10.53 -1.26 -0.28
N GLU A 155 -10.46 -2.50 0.22
CA GLU A 155 -10.97 -3.68 -0.49
C GLU A 155 -12.49 -3.62 -0.72
N VAL A 156 -13.27 -3.04 0.21
CA VAL A 156 -14.71 -2.80 0.03
C VAL A 156 -14.93 -1.73 -1.05
N TRP A 157 -14.19 -0.63 -1.01
CA TRP A 157 -14.30 0.46 -1.97
C TRP A 157 -13.94 0.00 -3.39
N LEU A 158 -12.85 -0.75 -3.57
CA LEU A 158 -12.45 -1.30 -4.86
C LEU A 158 -13.52 -2.21 -5.47
N ARG A 159 -14.21 -3.01 -4.64
CA ARG A 159 -15.33 -3.89 -5.06
C ARG A 159 -16.61 -3.14 -5.39
N SER A 160 -16.88 -2.00 -4.75
CA SER A 160 -18.09 -1.23 -5.03
C SER A 160 -18.07 -0.62 -6.44
N GLY A 161 -16.89 -0.50 -7.06
CA GLY A 161 -16.72 0.13 -8.36
C GLY A 161 -16.85 1.65 -8.32
N ALA A 162 -17.02 2.25 -7.14
CA ALA A 162 -17.03 3.70 -6.98
C ALA A 162 -15.65 4.29 -7.28
N ASP A 163 -15.63 5.51 -7.83
CA ASP A 163 -14.40 6.24 -8.18
C ASP A 163 -14.23 7.54 -7.37
N ASP A 164 -15.14 7.81 -6.43
CA ASP A 164 -15.13 8.99 -5.59
C ASP A 164 -14.22 8.78 -4.37
N VAL A 165 -12.99 9.32 -4.45
CA VAL A 165 -12.01 9.33 -3.34
C VAL A 165 -12.60 10.00 -2.12
N ALA A 166 -13.24 11.17 -2.26
CA ALA A 166 -13.73 11.93 -1.14
C ALA A 166 -14.86 11.19 -0.40
N TRP A 167 -15.70 10.44 -1.13
CA TRP A 167 -16.67 9.54 -0.51
C TRP A 167 -15.99 8.43 0.28
N ALA A 168 -14.97 7.78 -0.29
CA ALA A 168 -14.24 6.71 0.38
C ALA A 168 -13.55 7.24 1.66
N THR A 169 -12.85 8.38 1.58
CA THR A 169 -12.24 9.05 2.74
C THR A 169 -13.26 9.29 3.83
N ARG A 170 -14.39 9.96 3.51
CA ARG A 170 -15.45 10.24 4.50
C ARG A 170 -16.00 8.96 5.14
N ALA A 171 -16.20 7.90 4.35
CA ALA A 171 -16.71 6.64 4.85
C ALA A 171 -15.71 5.94 5.79
N ILE A 172 -14.42 5.96 5.46
CA ILE A 172 -13.36 5.35 6.29
C ILE A 172 -13.20 6.13 7.59
N LEU A 173 -13.06 7.46 7.53
CA LEU A 173 -12.90 8.29 8.72
C LEU A 173 -14.12 8.21 9.65
N ALA A 174 -15.32 8.09 9.11
CA ALA A 174 -16.53 7.91 9.91
C ALA A 174 -16.59 6.56 10.65
N ALA A 175 -15.81 5.56 10.20
CA ALA A 175 -15.67 4.26 10.86
C ALA A 175 -14.49 4.21 11.85
N SER A 176 -13.59 5.20 11.80
CA SER A 176 -12.40 5.27 12.65
C SER A 176 -12.72 5.69 14.09
N PRO A 177 -11.94 5.24 15.09
CA PRO A 177 -12.01 5.81 16.43
C PRO A 177 -11.77 7.33 16.43
N GLU A 178 -12.66 8.10 17.06
CA GLU A 178 -12.65 9.57 17.01
C GLU A 178 -11.34 10.22 17.48
N TRP A 179 -10.60 9.55 18.37
CA TRP A 179 -9.35 10.09 18.92
C TRP A 179 -8.22 10.16 17.88
N TRP A 180 -8.28 9.39 16.79
CA TRP A 180 -7.36 9.53 15.67
C TRP A 180 -7.54 10.84 14.91
N LEU A 181 -8.70 11.49 15.05
CA LEU A 181 -9.07 12.70 14.30
C LEU A 181 -8.90 13.99 15.12
N ARG A 182 -8.26 13.89 16.29
CA ARG A 182 -8.01 15.03 17.18
C ARG A 182 -6.72 15.75 16.85
#